data_AF-A0A3N5EV04-F1
#
_entry.id   AF-A0A3N5EV04-F1
#
_cell.length_a   1.000
_cell.length_b   1.000
_cell.length_c   1.000
_cell.angle_alpha   90.00
_cell.angle_beta   90.00
_cell.angle_gamma   90.00
#
_symmetry.space_group_name_H-M   'P 1'
#
loop_
_entity.id
_entity.type
_entity.pdbx_description
1 polymer ?
#
loop_
_entity_poly.entity_id
_entity_poly.type
_entity_poly.pdbx_seq_one_letter_code
_entity_poly.pdbx_strand_id
1 'polypeptide(L)' 'GTDGFGRSDTRARLRRFFEVDAEMIVVATLYALAQKGQVKKQAVLEAIKDLNVDPEKKFPFYL' A
#
# COMPACT_ATOMS: atom_id res chain seq x y z
N GLY A 1 -2.00 5.30 8.34
CA GLY A 1 -1.56 6.67 8.01
C GLY A 1 -0.05 6.66 8.04
N THR A 2 0.61 7.73 8.49
CA THR A 2 2.08 7.75 8.67
C THR A 2 2.46 7.35 10.09
N ASP A 3 1.95 6.21 10.53
CA ASP A 3 2.20 5.65 11.87
C ASP A 3 3.63 5.10 11.95
N GLY A 4 4.26 5.20 13.13
CA GLY A 4 5.66 4.80 13.35
C GLY A 4 6.65 5.98 13.42
N PHE A 5 7.93 5.67 13.66
CA PHE A 5 8.97 6.69 13.77
C PHE A 5 9.41 7.25 12.41
N GLY A 6 9.70 8.55 12.38
CA GLY A 6 10.27 9.23 11.23
C GLY A 6 11.70 8.77 10.90
N ARG A 7 12.10 8.98 9.65
CA ARG A 7 13.49 8.82 9.19
C ARG A 7 13.83 9.82 8.10
N SER A 8 15.12 10.09 7.90
CA SER A 8 15.60 10.99 6.84
C SER A 8 15.66 10.25 5.51
N ASP A 9 14.81 10.66 4.55
CA ASP A 9 14.84 10.20 3.16
C ASP A 9 14.07 11.19 2.27
N THR A 10 14.04 10.93 0.96
CA THR A 10 13.20 11.66 0.00
C THR A 10 11.72 11.46 0.27
N ARG A 11 10.89 12.45 -0.10
CA ARG A 11 9.42 12.38 0.06
C ARG A 11 8.80 11.14 -0.59
N ALA A 12 9.27 10.77 -1.80
CA ALA A 12 8.77 9.59 -2.50
C ALA A 12 9.02 8.31 -1.70
N ARG A 13 10.26 8.13 -1.20
CA ARG A 13 10.62 6.97 -0.38
C ARG A 13 9.91 6.97 0.98
N LEU A 14 9.71 8.13 1.60
CA LEU A 14 8.96 8.20 2.86
C LEU A 14 7.48 7.85 2.67
N ARG A 15 6.84 8.33 1.59
CA ARG A 15 5.45 7.93 1.28
C ARG A 15 5.33 6.43 1.05
N ARG A 16 6.28 5.82 0.32
CA ARG A 16 6.33 4.36 0.15
C ARG A 16 6.55 3.64 1.48
N PHE A 17 7.48 4.14 2.30
CA PHE A 17 7.79 3.56 3.60
C PHE A 17 6.59 3.57 4.55
N PHE A 18 5.86 4.67 4.60
CA PHE A 18 4.65 4.82 5.41
C PHE A 18 3.38 4.30 4.74
N GLU A 19 3.47 3.74 3.54
CA GLU A 19 2.34 3.11 2.84
C GLU A 19 1.21 4.10 2.51
N VAL A 20 1.60 5.34 2.17
CA VAL A 20 0.68 6.46 1.83
C VAL A 20 0.94 7.03 0.44
N ASP A 21 1.59 6.28 -0.44
CA ASP A 21 1.72 6.64 -1.85
C ASP A 21 0.44 6.28 -2.64
N ALA A 22 0.43 6.64 -3.92
CA ALA A 22 -0.75 6.47 -4.77
C ALA A 22 -1.05 4.98 -4.99
N GLU A 23 -0.01 4.18 -5.11
CA GLU A 23 -0.05 2.74 -5.33
C GLU A 23 -0.78 2.02 -4.18
N MET A 24 -0.45 2.36 -2.93
CA MET A 24 -1.13 1.82 -1.76
C MET A 24 -2.60 2.25 -1.70
N ILE A 25 -2.92 3.49 -2.09
CA ILE A 25 -4.31 3.97 -2.17
C ILE A 25 -5.12 3.17 -3.20
N VAL A 26 -4.54 2.89 -4.37
CA VAL A 26 -5.20 2.08 -5.42
C VAL A 26 -5.50 0.67 -4.90
N VAL A 27 -4.51 -0.01 -4.30
CA VAL A 27 -4.70 -1.36 -3.75
C VAL A 27 -5.78 -1.37 -2.67
N ALA A 28 -5.74 -0.43 -1.72
CA ALA A 28 -6.75 -0.31 -0.67
C ALA A 28 -8.16 -0.07 -1.23
N THR A 29 -8.28 0.77 -2.27
CA THR A 29 -9.55 1.06 -2.94
C THR A 29 -10.10 -0.19 -3.63
N LEU A 30 -9.28 -0.88 -4.43
CA LEU A 30 -9.68 -2.10 -5.13
C LEU A 30 -10.08 -3.20 -4.15
N TYR A 31 -9.33 -3.34 -3.05
CA TYR A 31 -9.67 -4.27 -1.98
C TYR A 31 -11.04 -3.97 -1.38
N ALA A 32 -11.31 -2.70 -1.03
CA ALA A 32 -12.60 -2.28 -0.49
C ALA A 32 -13.77 -2.54 -1.48
N LEU A 33 -13.56 -2.31 -2.77
CA LEU A 33 -14.54 -2.62 -3.82
C LEU A 33 -14.76 -4.13 -4.00
N ALA A 34 -13.69 -4.92 -3.90
CA ALA A 34 -13.76 -6.38 -4.01
C ALA A 34 -14.56 -6.99 -2.84
N GLN A 35 -14.39 -6.45 -1.63
CA GLN A 35 -15.17 -6.86 -0.45
C GLN A 35 -16.68 -6.55 -0.62
N LYS A 36 -17.03 -5.56 -1.44
CA LYS A 36 -18.41 -5.24 -1.81
C LYS A 36 -18.91 -6.01 -3.04
N GLY A 37 -18.10 -6.90 -3.61
CA GLY A 37 -18.43 -7.65 -4.83
C GLY A 37 -18.47 -6.81 -6.12
N GLN A 38 -17.99 -5.56 -6.09
CA GLN A 38 -18.04 -4.65 -7.24
C GLN A 38 -16.91 -4.90 -8.23
N VAL A 39 -15.80 -5.49 -7.78
CA VAL A 39 -14.67 -5.93 -8.62
C VAL A 39 -14.21 -7.32 -8.19
N LYS A 40 -13.52 -8.03 -9.09
CA LYS A 40 -12.95 -9.36 -8.77
C LYS A 40 -11.73 -9.20 -7.85
N LYS A 41 -11.55 -10.13 -6.91
CA LYS A 41 -10.35 -10.19 -6.05
C LYS A 41 -9.04 -10.26 -6.85
N GLN A 42 -9.10 -10.84 -8.05
CA GLN A 42 -7.97 -10.91 -8.98
C GLN A 42 -7.41 -9.54 -9.35
N ALA A 43 -8.27 -8.51 -9.48
CA ALA A 43 -7.81 -7.15 -9.78
C ALA A 43 -6.94 -6.55 -8.66
N VAL A 44 -7.16 -6.98 -7.40
CA VAL A 44 -6.31 -6.58 -6.27
C VAL A 44 -4.92 -7.23 -6.39
N LEU A 45 -4.87 -8.52 -6.73
CA LEU A 45 -3.60 -9.26 -6.91
C LEU A 45 -2.78 -8.71 -8.08
N GLU A 46 -3.44 -8.38 -9.19
CA GLU A 46 -2.83 -7.74 -10.35
C GLU A 46 -2.27 -6.36 -9.98
N ALA A 47 -3.06 -5.52 -9.29
CA ALA A 47 -2.61 -4.20 -8.86
C ALA A 47 -1.40 -4.27 -7.91
N ILE A 48 -1.38 -5.21 -6.96
CA ILE A 48 -0.22 -5.40 -6.07
C ILE A 48 1.04 -5.68 -6.89
N LYS A 49 0.95 -6.57 -7.89
CA LYS A 49 2.07 -6.91 -8.76
C LYS A 49 2.49 -5.74 -9.66
N ASP A 50 1.55 -5.14 -10.37
CA ASP A 50 1.82 -4.11 -11.37
C ASP A 50 2.32 -2.80 -10.75
N LEU A 51 1.88 -2.50 -9.52
CA LEU A 51 2.31 -1.33 -8.75
C LEU A 51 3.47 -1.64 -7.79
N ASN A 52 4.07 -2.83 -7.94
CA ASN A 52 5.24 -3.30 -7.21
C ASN A 52 5.11 -3.21 -5.67
N VAL A 53 3.89 -3.37 -5.16
CA VAL A 53 3.58 -3.34 -3.72
C VAL A 53 4.06 -4.64 -3.09
N ASP A 54 4.83 -4.52 -2.01
CA ASP A 54 5.31 -5.65 -1.24
C ASP A 54 4.27 -6.00 -0.15
N PRO A 55 3.53 -7.12 -0.28
CA PRO A 55 2.53 -7.52 0.70
C PRO A 55 3.16 -8.07 1.99
N GLU A 56 4.44 -8.47 1.97
CA GLU A 56 5.17 -9.03 3.11
C GLU A 56 6.01 -7.96 3.84
N LYS A 57 5.90 -6.69 3.41
CA LYS A 57 6.61 -5.58 4.04
C LYS A 57 6.18 -5.43 5.50
N LYS A 58 7.17 -5.35 6.39
CA LYS A 58 6.93 -5.11 7.82
C LYS A 58 6.39 -3.70 8.04
N PHE A 59 5.35 -3.61 8.87
CA PHE A 59 4.75 -2.34 9.26
C PHE A 59 5.72 -1.47 10.08
N PRO A 60 5.77 -0.14 9.86
CA PRO A 60 6.79 0.76 10.41
C PRO A 60 6.70 1.07 11.93
N PHE A 61 6.00 0.26 12.73
CA PHE A 61 5.72 0.55 14.15
C PHE A 61 6.98 0.54 15.02
N TYR A 62 7.90 -0.36 14.75
CA TYR A 62 9.16 -0.51 15.47
C TYR A 62 10.21 -0.94 14.45
N LEU A 63 11.27 -0.16 14.32
CA LEU A 63 12.55 -0.75 13.91
C LEU A 63 12.98 -1.74 14.99
#